data_AF-A0A1A6AD93-F1
#
_entry.id   AF-A0A1A6AD93-F1
#
_cell.length_a   1.000
_cell.length_b   1.000
_cell.length_c   1.000
_cell.angle_alpha   90.00
_cell.angle_beta   90.00
_cell.angle_gamma   90.00
#
_symmetry.space_group_name_H-M   'P 1'
#
loop_
_entity.id
_entity.type
_entity.pdbx_description
1 polymer ?
#
loop_
_entity_poly.entity_id
_entity_poly.type
_entity_poly.pdbx_seq_one_letter_code
_entity_poly.pdbx_strand_id
1 'polypeptide(L)'
;MASTSKSTLVNPTYEPVTAPPGGFQSFQSFYPLYLGEHAKPLTRRLHLAGTSIALASFARSTLSLVPNLLASAAKSLPASQGIHALHNKGFIVSLGLDVILAKWSYDTQFLELEGVGRWLLGGVVGAYAFAWIGHFFIEKNRPATFKYPVWSLRGDLKMWWEVVTLRRAI
;
A
#
# COMPACT_ATOMS: atom_id res chain seq x y z
N MET A 1 -2.35 -33.26 31.13
CA MET A 1 -3.50 -32.56 30.51
C MET A 1 -2.99 -31.22 30.01
N ALA A 2 -2.80 -31.05 28.71
CA ALA A 2 -2.24 -29.82 28.15
C ALA A 2 -3.32 -28.71 28.15
N SER A 3 -3.02 -27.59 28.80
CA SER A 3 -3.84 -26.39 28.80
C SER A 3 -3.93 -25.85 27.36
N THR A 4 -5.07 -26.03 26.72
CA THR A 4 -5.41 -25.37 25.46
C THR A 4 -5.57 -23.88 25.73
N SER A 5 -4.49 -23.12 25.56
CA SER A 5 -4.54 -21.67 25.40
C SER A 5 -5.63 -21.34 24.37
N LYS A 6 -6.71 -20.66 24.79
CA LYS A 6 -7.73 -20.16 23.87
C LYS A 6 -7.06 -19.16 22.95
N SER A 7 -6.77 -19.59 21.72
CA SER A 7 -6.27 -18.71 20.66
C SER A 7 -7.17 -17.48 20.55
N THR A 8 -6.61 -16.29 20.75
CA THR A 8 -7.30 -15.00 20.56
C THR A 8 -7.39 -14.61 19.08
N LEU A 9 -6.74 -15.36 18.19
CA LEU A 9 -6.80 -15.15 16.75
C LEU A 9 -8.14 -15.58 16.17
N VAL A 10 -8.68 -14.74 15.31
CA VAL A 10 -9.87 -15.05 14.50
C VAL A 10 -9.51 -16.12 13.48
N ASN A 11 -10.30 -17.20 13.39
CA ASN A 11 -10.10 -18.32 12.47
C ASN A 11 -8.60 -18.74 12.35
N PRO A 12 -7.99 -19.27 13.43
CA PRO A 12 -6.55 -19.57 13.45
C PRO A 12 -6.19 -20.75 12.53
N THR A 13 -7.16 -21.59 12.21
CA THR A 13 -7.02 -22.78 11.37
C THR A 13 -7.36 -22.53 9.90
N TYR A 14 -7.83 -21.32 9.55
CA TYR A 14 -8.31 -20.96 8.21
C TYR A 14 -9.39 -21.92 7.68
N GLU A 15 -10.25 -22.39 8.57
CA GLU A 15 -11.35 -23.27 8.18
C GLU A 15 -12.34 -22.49 7.30
N PRO A 16 -12.90 -23.11 6.25
CA PRO A 16 -13.93 -22.50 5.44
C PRO A 16 -15.15 -22.09 6.30
N VAL A 17 -15.59 -20.84 6.15
CA VAL A 17 -16.79 -20.31 6.81
C VAL A 17 -17.78 -19.84 5.76
N THR A 18 -19.06 -20.17 5.93
CA THR A 18 -20.12 -19.76 5.02
C THR A 18 -20.63 -18.35 5.35
N ALA A 19 -21.09 -17.63 4.32
CA ALA A 19 -21.68 -16.31 4.52
C ALA A 19 -23.04 -16.42 5.22
N PRO A 20 -23.36 -15.55 6.18
CA PRO A 20 -24.67 -15.55 6.84
C PRO A 20 -25.78 -15.13 5.86
N PRO A 21 -27.03 -15.60 6.08
CA PRO A 21 -28.19 -15.09 5.38
C PRO A 21 -28.29 -13.56 5.56
N GLY A 22 -28.47 -12.82 4.46
CA GLY A 22 -28.54 -11.35 4.49
C GLY A 22 -27.19 -10.62 4.41
N GLY A 23 -26.07 -11.34 4.35
CA GLY A 23 -24.73 -10.74 4.23
C GLY A 23 -24.14 -10.27 5.56
N PHE A 24 -22.93 -9.69 5.51
CA PHE A 24 -22.26 -9.25 6.73
C PHE A 24 -22.67 -7.82 7.10
N GLN A 25 -22.63 -7.52 8.40
CA GLN A 25 -22.94 -6.18 8.94
C GLN A 25 -21.68 -5.50 9.52
N SER A 26 -20.58 -6.23 9.62
CA SER A 26 -19.33 -5.73 10.17
C SER A 26 -18.13 -6.47 9.59
N PHE A 27 -16.98 -5.81 9.57
CA PHE A 27 -15.74 -6.46 9.17
C PHE A 27 -15.37 -7.63 10.10
N GLN A 28 -15.71 -7.55 11.38
CA GLN A 28 -15.48 -8.60 12.37
C GLN A 28 -16.23 -9.90 12.04
N SER A 29 -17.45 -9.78 11.51
CA SER A 29 -18.23 -10.94 11.05
C SER A 29 -17.78 -11.44 9.68
N PHE A 30 -17.24 -10.57 8.82
CA PHE A 30 -16.69 -10.92 7.51
C PHE A 30 -15.33 -11.64 7.57
N TYR A 31 -14.42 -11.17 8.44
CA TYR A 31 -13.01 -11.61 8.45
C TYR A 31 -12.79 -13.13 8.62
N PRO A 32 -13.59 -13.87 9.41
CA PRO A 32 -13.49 -15.33 9.44
C PRO A 32 -13.71 -16.01 8.08
N LEU A 33 -14.68 -15.54 7.28
CA LEU A 33 -14.93 -16.03 5.93
C LEU A 33 -13.77 -15.70 5.01
N TYR A 34 -13.28 -14.46 5.06
CA TYR A 34 -12.10 -14.05 4.29
C TYR A 34 -10.92 -14.99 4.56
N LEU A 35 -10.61 -15.29 5.82
CA LEU A 35 -9.52 -16.22 6.16
C LEU A 35 -9.79 -17.64 5.65
N GLY A 36 -11.04 -18.12 5.74
CA GLY A 36 -11.43 -19.42 5.19
C GLY A 36 -11.31 -19.52 3.67
N GLU A 37 -11.44 -18.41 2.94
CA GLU A 37 -11.16 -18.36 1.50
C GLU A 37 -9.67 -18.42 1.16
N HIS A 38 -8.78 -18.32 2.16
CA HIS A 38 -7.32 -18.37 2.04
C HIS A 38 -6.75 -19.52 2.88
N ALA A 39 -7.39 -20.69 2.81
CA ALA A 39 -7.03 -21.88 3.57
C ALA A 39 -5.62 -22.42 3.27
N LYS A 40 -5.13 -22.25 2.03
CA LYS A 40 -3.85 -22.78 1.59
C LYS A 40 -2.71 -21.76 1.81
N PRO A 41 -1.55 -22.19 2.34
CA PRO A 41 -0.41 -21.30 2.57
C PRO A 41 0.06 -20.57 1.31
N LEU A 42 -0.02 -21.21 0.14
CA LEU A 42 0.40 -20.59 -1.10
C LEU A 42 -0.50 -19.40 -1.49
N THR A 43 -1.81 -19.51 -1.31
CA THR A 43 -2.76 -18.40 -1.51
C THR A 43 -2.38 -17.21 -0.63
N ARG A 44 -2.13 -17.46 0.67
CA ARG A 44 -1.72 -16.40 1.61
C ARG A 44 -0.42 -15.74 1.22
N ARG A 45 0.59 -16.52 0.80
CA ARG A 45 1.87 -16.00 0.31
C ARG A 45 1.69 -15.10 -0.91
N LEU A 46 0.85 -15.50 -1.87
CA LEU A 46 0.56 -14.69 -3.06
C LEU A 46 -0.12 -13.37 -2.68
N HIS A 47 -1.12 -13.41 -1.78
CA HIS A 47 -1.77 -12.20 -1.28
C HIS A 47 -0.80 -11.28 -0.52
N LEU A 48 0.10 -11.85 0.27
CA LEU A 48 1.14 -11.10 0.98
C LEU A 48 2.12 -10.44 0.00
N ALA A 49 2.55 -11.16 -1.04
CA ALA A 49 3.41 -10.62 -2.08
C ALA A 49 2.70 -9.49 -2.84
N GLY A 50 1.47 -9.72 -3.30
CA GLY A 50 0.66 -8.73 -4.00
C GLY A 50 0.41 -7.47 -3.15
N THR A 51 0.02 -7.65 -1.89
CA THR A 51 -0.20 -6.54 -0.94
C THR A 51 1.09 -5.75 -0.70
N SER A 52 2.23 -6.43 -0.55
CA SER A 52 3.53 -5.76 -0.37
C SER A 52 3.92 -4.93 -1.60
N ILE A 53 3.69 -5.45 -2.81
CA ILE A 53 3.92 -4.73 -4.06
C ILE A 53 3.02 -3.50 -4.16
N ALA A 54 1.74 -3.62 -3.83
CA ALA A 54 0.81 -2.50 -3.82
C ALA A 54 1.23 -1.41 -2.82
N LEU A 55 1.59 -1.79 -1.59
CA LEU A 55 2.05 -0.86 -0.55
C LEU A 55 3.36 -0.17 -0.96
N ALA A 56 4.32 -0.91 -1.50
CA ALA A 56 5.59 -0.37 -1.97
C ALA A 56 5.38 0.60 -3.14
N SER A 57 4.49 0.26 -4.08
CA SER A 57 4.17 1.11 -5.22
C SER A 57 3.44 2.39 -4.80
N PHE A 58 2.52 2.27 -3.85
CA PHE A 58 1.85 3.42 -3.25
C PHE A 58 2.85 4.33 -2.52
N ALA A 59 3.72 3.78 -1.68
CA ALA A 59 4.76 4.54 -0.99
C ALA A 59 5.73 5.21 -1.96
N ARG A 60 6.14 4.52 -3.03
CA ARG A 60 6.97 5.10 -4.09
C ARG A 60 6.27 6.28 -4.76
N SER A 61 4.99 6.11 -5.08
CA SER A 61 4.16 7.13 -5.71
C SER A 61 3.93 8.35 -4.82
N THR A 62 3.77 8.18 -3.50
CA THR A 62 3.61 9.33 -2.59
C THR A 62 4.93 10.05 -2.39
N LEU A 63 6.05 9.32 -2.28
CA LEU A 63 7.39 9.91 -2.17
C LEU A 63 7.77 10.75 -3.40
N SER A 64 7.33 10.37 -4.61
CA SER A 64 7.57 11.18 -5.82
C SER A 64 6.77 12.49 -5.87
N LEU A 65 5.79 12.69 -4.97
CA LEU A 65 5.06 13.96 -4.87
C LEU A 65 5.77 14.96 -3.94
N VAL A 66 6.70 14.50 -3.09
CA VAL A 66 7.37 15.34 -2.10
C VAL A 66 8.17 16.48 -2.74
N PRO A 67 8.99 16.27 -3.80
CA PRO A 67 9.73 17.36 -4.44
C PRO A 67 8.81 18.43 -5.01
N ASN A 68 7.72 18.04 -5.68
CA ASN A 68 6.73 18.97 -6.22
C ASN A 68 6.02 19.79 -5.14
N LEU A 69 5.68 19.16 -4.02
CA LEU A 69 5.07 19.84 -2.89
C LEU A 69 6.03 20.86 -2.26
N LEU A 70 7.29 20.46 -2.03
CA LEU A 70 8.33 21.33 -1.52
C LEU A 70 8.61 22.51 -2.46
N ALA A 71 8.70 22.26 -3.77
CA ALA A 71 8.89 23.30 -4.77
C ALA A 71 7.70 24.28 -4.83
N SER A 72 6.47 23.76 -4.72
CA SER A 72 5.26 24.58 -4.68
C SER A 72 5.19 25.43 -3.40
N ALA A 73 5.55 24.85 -2.26
CA ALA A 73 5.66 25.56 -0.98
C ALA A 73 6.75 26.63 -1.02
N ALA A 74 7.93 26.34 -1.59
CA ALA A 74 9.01 27.31 -1.75
C ALA A 74 8.60 28.52 -2.61
N LYS A 75 7.84 28.29 -3.70
CA LYS A 75 7.28 29.37 -4.54
C LYS A 75 6.22 30.23 -3.83
N SER A 76 5.59 29.70 -2.78
CA SER A 76 4.60 30.44 -1.98
C SER A 76 5.23 31.32 -0.90
N LEU A 77 6.54 31.21 -0.66
CA LEU A 77 7.25 32.10 0.25
C LEU A 77 7.40 33.48 -0.41
N PRO A 78 7.14 34.59 0.32
CA PRO A 78 7.32 35.93 -0.22
C PRO A 78 8.79 36.12 -0.64
N ALA A 79 9.00 36.67 -1.84
CA ALA A 79 10.32 36.85 -2.46
C ALA A 79 11.33 37.67 -1.62
N SER A 80 10.89 38.29 -0.52
CA SER A 80 11.61 39.34 0.18
C SER A 80 12.38 38.93 1.46
N GLN A 81 12.38 37.67 1.91
CA GLN A 81 13.10 37.33 3.17
C GLN A 81 14.19 36.25 3.07
N GLY A 82 14.13 35.30 2.14
CA GLY A 82 15.16 34.26 2.00
C GLY A 82 16.33 34.65 1.09
N ILE A 83 16.02 35.25 -0.05
CA ILE A 83 17.00 35.51 -1.13
C ILE A 83 17.80 36.81 -0.88
N HIS A 84 17.17 37.85 -0.33
CA HIS A 84 17.86 39.11 -0.02
C HIS A 84 18.83 38.99 1.17
N ALA A 85 18.61 38.06 2.09
CA ALA A 85 19.52 37.83 3.23
C ALA A 85 20.83 37.13 2.81
N LEU A 86 20.78 36.25 1.80
CA LEU A 86 21.94 35.56 1.24
C LEU A 86 22.71 36.43 0.21
N HIS A 87 21.99 37.31 -0.49
CA HIS A 87 22.59 38.22 -1.49
C HIS A 87 23.61 39.20 -0.88
N ASN A 88 23.47 39.57 0.40
CA ASN A 88 24.40 40.49 1.07
C ASN A 88 25.75 39.86 1.48
N LYS A 89 26.01 38.56 1.21
CA LYS A 89 27.28 37.91 1.59
C LYS A 89 28.03 37.14 0.48
N GLY A 90 27.54 37.08 -0.76
CA GLY A 90 28.32 36.49 -1.86
C GLY A 90 27.49 36.04 -3.06
N PHE A 91 27.53 36.84 -4.11
CA PHE A 91 26.80 36.71 -5.38
C PHE A 91 27.00 35.36 -6.13
N ILE A 92 28.04 34.58 -5.84
CA ILE A 92 28.36 33.33 -6.58
C ILE A 92 27.68 32.09 -5.97
N VAL A 93 27.29 32.10 -4.69
CA VAL A 93 26.69 30.90 -4.04
C VAL A 93 25.21 30.76 -4.36
N SER A 94 24.46 31.86 -4.54
CA SER A 94 23.03 31.80 -4.86
C SER A 94 22.79 31.29 -6.28
N LEU A 95 23.56 31.77 -7.27
CA LEU A 95 23.39 31.34 -8.67
C LEU A 95 23.66 29.84 -8.86
N GLY A 96 24.67 29.30 -8.17
CA GLY A 96 24.97 27.88 -8.20
C GLY A 96 23.86 27.03 -7.56
N LEU A 97 23.35 27.45 -6.40
CA LEU A 97 22.27 26.73 -5.71
C LEU A 97 20.94 26.83 -6.46
N ASP A 98 20.60 28.00 -7.01
CA ASP A 98 19.38 28.22 -7.79
C ASP A 98 19.40 27.41 -9.09
N VAL A 99 20.55 27.33 -9.78
CA VAL A 99 20.72 26.49 -10.98
C VAL A 99 20.70 25.01 -10.63
N ILE A 100 21.31 24.59 -9.52
CA ILE A 100 21.27 23.19 -9.06
C ILE A 100 19.83 22.79 -8.68
N LEU A 101 19.11 23.62 -7.93
CA LEU A 101 17.72 23.36 -7.52
C LEU A 101 16.76 23.43 -8.72
N ALA A 102 16.95 24.37 -9.64
CA ALA A 102 16.14 24.47 -10.85
C ALA A 102 16.41 23.31 -11.81
N LYS A 103 17.68 22.94 -12.02
CA LYS A 103 18.05 21.79 -12.86
C LYS A 103 17.59 20.47 -12.24
N TRP A 104 17.72 20.30 -10.92
CA TRP A 104 17.18 19.15 -10.21
C TRP A 104 15.65 19.07 -10.32
N SER A 105 14.95 20.20 -10.20
CA SER A 105 13.49 20.29 -10.39
C SER A 105 13.03 20.03 -11.83
N TYR A 106 13.85 20.35 -12.85
CA TYR A 106 13.49 20.15 -14.25
C TYR A 106 13.75 18.70 -14.73
N ASP A 107 14.88 18.10 -14.31
CA ASP A 107 15.20 16.69 -14.63
C ASP A 107 14.20 15.71 -13.96
N THR A 108 13.60 16.06 -12.82
CA THR A 108 12.60 15.22 -12.14
C THR A 108 11.18 15.40 -12.69
N GLN A 109 10.84 16.53 -13.32
CA GLN A 109 9.49 16.80 -13.84
C GLN A 109 9.03 15.79 -14.92
N PHE A 110 9.95 15.32 -15.78
CA PHE A 110 9.67 14.28 -16.77
C PHE A 110 9.46 12.89 -16.14
N LEU A 111 9.98 12.66 -14.93
CA LEU A 111 9.90 11.38 -14.21
C LEU A 111 8.70 11.29 -13.25
N GLU A 112 8.08 12.41 -12.85
CA GLU A 112 7.20 12.44 -11.68
C GLU A 112 5.70 12.32 -11.97
N LEU A 113 5.14 12.93 -13.02
CA LEU A 113 3.69 12.84 -13.28
C LEU A 113 3.29 11.62 -14.12
N GLU A 114 4.11 11.19 -15.08
CA GLU A 114 3.91 9.90 -15.75
C GLU A 114 4.25 8.71 -14.85
N GLY A 115 5.14 8.92 -13.87
CA GLY A 115 5.58 7.88 -12.92
C GLY A 115 4.51 7.51 -11.89
N VAL A 116 3.85 8.50 -11.27
CA VAL A 116 2.83 8.30 -10.22
C VAL A 116 1.72 7.36 -10.68
N GLY A 117 1.10 7.66 -11.84
CA GLY A 117 0.04 6.83 -12.40
C GLY A 117 0.51 5.42 -12.73
N ARG A 118 1.73 5.27 -13.26
CA ARG A 118 2.32 3.97 -13.61
C ARG A 118 2.60 3.10 -12.39
N TRP A 119 3.16 3.66 -11.31
CA TRP A 119 3.41 2.91 -10.08
C TRP A 119 2.10 2.48 -9.42
N LEU A 120 1.11 3.37 -9.32
CA LEU A 120 -0.19 3.02 -8.76
C LEU A 120 -0.90 1.95 -9.59
N LEU A 121 -0.96 2.12 -10.91
CA LEU A 121 -1.57 1.15 -11.82
C LEU A 121 -0.84 -0.20 -11.76
N GLY A 122 0.50 -0.19 -11.86
CA GLY A 122 1.31 -1.39 -11.78
C GLY A 122 1.16 -2.12 -10.44
N GLY A 123 1.10 -1.37 -9.34
CA GLY A 123 0.86 -1.91 -8.00
C GLY A 123 -0.51 -2.59 -7.88
N VAL A 124 -1.58 -1.94 -8.37
CA VAL A 124 -2.94 -2.51 -8.37
C VAL A 124 -3.00 -3.75 -9.27
N VAL A 125 -2.52 -3.67 -10.50
CA VAL A 125 -2.52 -4.79 -11.46
C VAL A 125 -1.73 -5.97 -10.90
N GLY A 126 -0.54 -5.72 -10.34
CA GLY A 126 0.27 -6.74 -9.69
C GLY A 126 -0.47 -7.41 -8.54
N ALA A 127 -1.04 -6.63 -7.61
CA ALA A 127 -1.78 -7.18 -6.47
C ALA A 127 -2.96 -8.07 -6.90
N TYR A 128 -3.76 -7.62 -7.88
CA TYR A 128 -4.87 -8.42 -8.40
C TYR A 128 -4.39 -9.69 -9.11
N ALA A 129 -3.31 -9.63 -9.88
CA ALA A 129 -2.75 -10.80 -10.55
C ALA A 129 -2.36 -11.89 -9.55
N PHE A 130 -1.63 -11.53 -8.49
CA PHE A 130 -1.25 -12.48 -7.43
C PHE A 130 -2.46 -13.03 -6.68
N ALA A 131 -3.42 -12.18 -6.32
CA ALA A 131 -4.63 -12.60 -5.61
C ALA A 131 -5.48 -13.58 -6.45
N TRP A 132 -5.69 -13.29 -7.73
CA TRP A 132 -6.47 -14.15 -8.62
C TRP A 132 -5.81 -15.49 -8.90
N ILE A 133 -4.48 -15.55 -8.98
CA ILE A 133 -3.76 -16.83 -9.05
C ILE A 133 -4.08 -17.69 -7.83
N GLY A 134 -4.05 -17.09 -6.64
CA GLY A 134 -4.45 -17.74 -5.39
C GLY A 134 -5.88 -18.29 -5.44
N HIS A 135 -6.85 -17.41 -5.71
CA HIS A 135 -8.25 -17.79 -5.65
C HIS A 135 -8.67 -18.80 -6.73
N PHE A 136 -8.32 -18.56 -8.00
CA PHE A 136 -8.86 -19.36 -9.10
C PHE A 136 -8.10 -20.66 -9.34
N PHE A 137 -6.77 -20.66 -9.17
CA PHE A 137 -5.94 -21.81 -9.51
C PHE A 137 -5.58 -22.67 -8.29
N ILE A 138 -5.39 -22.03 -7.13
CA ILE A 138 -4.97 -22.73 -5.91
C ILE A 138 -6.17 -23.10 -5.05
N GLU A 139 -6.98 -22.13 -4.62
CA GLU A 139 -8.17 -22.40 -3.81
C GLU A 139 -9.32 -22.97 -4.62
N LYS A 140 -9.40 -22.60 -5.91
CA LYS A 140 -10.54 -22.89 -6.79
C LYS A 140 -11.85 -22.34 -6.23
N ASN A 141 -11.81 -21.14 -5.65
CA ASN A 141 -12.97 -20.43 -5.14
C ASN A 141 -13.20 -19.11 -5.92
N ARG A 142 -14.36 -18.50 -5.70
CA ARG A 142 -14.63 -17.14 -6.19
C ARG A 142 -14.31 -16.16 -5.07
N PRO A 143 -13.40 -15.19 -5.27
CA PRO A 143 -13.03 -14.24 -4.23
C PRO A 143 -14.23 -13.46 -3.70
N ALA A 144 -14.30 -13.26 -2.38
CA ALA A 144 -15.27 -12.36 -1.75
C ALA A 144 -15.21 -10.92 -2.29
N THR A 145 -14.07 -10.49 -2.89
CA THR A 145 -13.90 -9.17 -3.51
C THR A 145 -15.01 -8.81 -4.49
N PHE A 146 -15.58 -9.78 -5.21
CA PHE A 146 -16.68 -9.49 -6.16
C PHE A 146 -17.98 -9.05 -5.48
N LYS A 147 -18.18 -9.42 -4.21
CA LYS A 147 -19.36 -9.02 -3.43
C LYS A 147 -19.05 -7.95 -2.38
N TYR A 148 -17.86 -8.02 -1.79
CA TYR A 148 -17.41 -7.16 -0.69
C TYR A 148 -16.01 -6.59 -0.98
N PRO A 149 -15.86 -5.71 -1.98
CA PRO A 149 -14.54 -5.25 -2.44
C PRO A 149 -13.76 -4.52 -1.34
N VAL A 150 -14.41 -3.59 -0.63
CA VAL A 150 -13.76 -2.81 0.45
C VAL A 150 -13.35 -3.70 1.63
N TRP A 151 -14.19 -4.66 2.02
CA TRP A 151 -13.83 -5.57 3.12
C TRP A 151 -12.75 -6.57 2.73
N SER A 152 -12.71 -7.01 1.48
CA SER A 152 -11.67 -7.92 1.00
C SER A 152 -10.31 -7.22 0.98
N LEU A 153 -10.25 -5.97 0.48
CA LEU A 153 -9.04 -5.14 0.57
C LEU A 153 -8.59 -4.93 2.03
N ARG A 154 -9.54 -4.63 2.92
CA ARG A 154 -9.24 -4.53 4.36
C ARG A 154 -8.77 -5.87 4.95
N GLY A 155 -9.29 -6.98 4.44
CA GLY A 155 -8.87 -8.34 4.76
C GLY A 155 -7.40 -8.57 4.40
N ASP A 156 -7.01 -8.22 3.17
CA ASP A 156 -5.62 -8.31 2.69
C ASP A 156 -4.67 -7.51 3.58
N LEU A 157 -4.99 -6.24 3.87
CA LEU A 157 -4.17 -5.39 4.74
C LEU A 157 -4.08 -5.93 6.18
N LYS A 158 -5.18 -6.45 6.72
CA LYS A 158 -5.20 -7.02 8.08
C LYS A 158 -4.42 -8.32 8.16
N MET A 159 -4.60 -9.24 7.22
CA MET A 159 -3.84 -10.49 7.17
C MET A 159 -2.35 -10.17 6.95
N TRP A 160 -2.03 -9.23 6.07
CA TRP A 160 -0.67 -8.74 5.87
C TRP A 160 -0.05 -8.25 7.17
N TRP A 161 -0.74 -7.36 7.89
CA TRP A 161 -0.29 -6.87 9.20
C TRP A 161 -0.10 -7.98 10.23
N GLU A 162 -1.06 -8.90 10.35
CA GLU A 162 -0.99 -10.02 11.29
C GLU A 162 0.21 -10.94 11.01
N VAL A 163 0.55 -11.17 9.74
CA VAL A 163 1.69 -12.00 9.35
C VAL A 163 3.02 -11.27 9.54
N VAL A 164 3.16 -10.01 9.08
CA VAL A 164 4.43 -9.28 9.21
C VAL A 164 4.77 -8.94 10.67
N THR A 165 3.75 -8.82 11.54
CA THR A 165 3.95 -8.64 12.99
C THR A 165 4.02 -9.95 13.76
N LEU A 166 4.13 -11.09 13.06
CA LEU A 166 4.28 -12.44 13.63
C LEU A 166 3.12 -12.85 14.56
N ARG A 167 1.95 -12.23 14.41
CA ARG A 167 0.73 -12.59 15.14
C ARG A 167 0.02 -13.79 14.53
N ARG A 168 0.21 -14.03 13.23
CA ARG A 168 -0.43 -15.11 12.47
C ARG A 168 0.59 -15.84 11.61
N ALA A 169 0.49 -17.18 11.60
CA ALA A 169 1.29 -18.03 10.72
C ALA A 169 0.80 -17.96 9.27
N ILE A 170 1.74 -18.08 8.34
CA ILE A 170 1.51 -18.06 6.89
C ILE A 170 1.11 -19.41 6.33
#